data_AF-A0A6I2Z128-F1
#
_entry.id   AF-A0A6I2Z128-F1
#
_cell.length_a   1.000
_cell.length_b   1.000
_cell.length_c   1.000
_cell.angle_alpha   90.00
_cell.angle_beta   90.00
_cell.angle_gamma   90.00
#
_symmetry.space_group_name_H-M   'P 1'
#
loop_
_entity.id
_entity.type
_entity.pdbx_description
1 polymer ?
#
loop_
_entity_poly.entity_id
_entity_poly.type
_entity_poly.pdbx_seq_one_letter_code
_entity_poly.pdbx_strand_id
1 'polypeptide(L)'
;MQPISKKILLHIGAPKCGSSSIQKTLTFNPTFGYKGGGPGPINYWLIQNGVASRSPIVKTLAVGQDYLASNHLLWRDLDRPCVHKCLQDLITKMESNEVAIVSGESFGYAFLEIVENFGVKCDCAKSKDLEITVVMFIRDIFSLTESAYFQWGLWSTPTLEKWVEGGGLTISFFHGAAAQSAFQLGCDNLVIHHLEQGSLLDPFYTVLQRWGYLKNHFEMMNLLTSNSRASLDDIRLQQRNVGLREIHDPRTEFFLNQLRSEGNLPNAKAPNLLTESIVSTIVIRLSKDRELLQTFCSEETNEILFREFSEEHLMSLNYCDPGNNPYETLREPPNIDYLEKLSVLLIKKFYDERSFAAASEMHLGELNQAVAERNQAVAEKEMILNSRIWKFTSIWRRFR
;
A
#
# COMPACT_ATOMS: atom_id res chain seq x y z
N MET A 1 20.94 -23.43 24.38
CA MET A 1 19.69 -22.92 23.79
C MET A 1 19.87 -21.43 23.61
N GLN A 2 19.67 -20.89 22.40
CA GLN A 2 19.61 -19.43 22.26
C GLN A 2 18.42 -18.92 23.07
N PRO A 3 18.54 -17.78 23.78
CA PRO A 3 17.42 -17.19 24.50
C PRO A 3 16.28 -16.96 23.51
N ILE A 4 15.07 -17.37 23.92
CA ILE A 4 13.86 -17.18 23.14
C ILE A 4 13.54 -15.68 23.21
N SER A 5 13.87 -14.94 22.15
CA SER A 5 13.56 -13.52 22.03
C SER A 5 12.23 -13.31 21.30
N LYS A 6 11.44 -12.37 21.82
CA LYS A 6 10.29 -11.80 21.10
C LYS A 6 10.81 -11.07 19.88
N LYS A 7 10.08 -11.12 18.76
CA LYS A 7 10.47 -10.33 17.57
C LYS A 7 9.35 -9.44 17.07
N ILE A 8 9.68 -8.22 16.68
CA ILE A 8 8.77 -7.29 16.02
C ILE A 8 9.30 -7.05 14.61
N LEU A 9 8.49 -7.38 13.60
CA LEU A 9 8.67 -6.94 12.23
C LEU A 9 7.84 -5.67 12.04
N LEU A 10 8.53 -4.53 11.90
CA LEU A 10 7.91 -3.26 11.60
C LEU A 10 8.02 -2.96 10.11
N HIS A 11 6.92 -3.12 9.39
CA HIS A 11 6.84 -2.75 7.99
C HIS A 11 6.52 -1.25 7.86
N ILE A 12 7.46 -0.50 7.29
CA ILE A 12 7.34 0.93 7.01
C ILE A 12 6.88 1.10 5.56
N GLY A 13 5.62 1.50 5.42
CA GLY A 13 5.06 1.84 4.13
C GLY A 13 5.59 3.18 3.60
N ALA A 14 6.05 3.14 2.35
CA ALA A 14 6.31 4.31 1.52
C ALA A 14 5.15 4.49 0.49
N PRO A 15 4.99 5.68 -0.11
CA PRO A 15 4.12 5.89 -1.26
C PRO A 15 4.25 4.76 -2.27
N LYS A 16 3.10 4.19 -2.66
CA LYS A 16 3.03 3.16 -3.70
C LYS A 16 3.95 1.95 -3.49
N CYS A 17 4.27 1.59 -2.26
CA CYS A 17 5.03 0.37 -1.96
C CYS A 17 4.16 -0.90 -1.82
N GLY A 18 2.84 -0.81 -2.00
CA GLY A 18 1.96 -1.98 -1.84
C GLY A 18 1.54 -2.27 -0.40
N SER A 19 1.68 -1.31 0.51
CA SER A 19 1.32 -1.49 1.92
C SER A 19 -0.11 -2.00 2.12
N SER A 20 -1.09 -1.45 1.41
CA SER A 20 -2.49 -1.89 1.44
C SER A 20 -2.67 -3.36 1.06
N SER A 21 -1.84 -3.87 0.15
CA SER A 21 -1.85 -5.27 -0.30
C SER A 21 -1.32 -6.19 0.79
N ILE A 22 -0.19 -5.82 1.40
CA ILE A 22 0.39 -6.50 2.55
C ILE A 22 -0.62 -6.49 3.70
N GLN A 23 -1.17 -5.34 4.06
CA GLN A 23 -2.12 -5.16 5.16
C GLN A 23 -3.43 -5.93 4.94
N LYS A 24 -3.96 -5.94 3.72
CA LYS A 24 -5.12 -6.77 3.35
C LYS A 24 -4.84 -8.23 3.62
N THR A 25 -3.70 -8.68 3.14
CA THR A 25 -3.28 -10.06 3.28
C THR A 25 -3.09 -10.47 4.74
N LEU A 26 -2.41 -9.62 5.52
CA LEU A 26 -2.22 -9.79 6.97
C LEU A 26 -3.55 -9.69 7.75
N THR A 27 -4.50 -8.88 7.29
CA THR A 27 -5.82 -8.73 7.93
C THR A 27 -6.65 -10.01 7.82
N PHE A 28 -6.67 -10.62 6.64
CA PHE A 28 -7.41 -11.86 6.39
C PHE A 28 -6.66 -13.12 6.83
N ASN A 29 -5.34 -13.01 7.01
CA ASN A 29 -4.49 -14.08 7.54
C ASN A 29 -3.72 -13.54 8.76
N PRO A 30 -4.39 -13.24 9.88
CA PRO A 30 -3.77 -12.56 11.01
C PRO A 30 -2.75 -13.41 11.77
N THR A 31 -2.71 -14.72 11.53
CA THR A 31 -1.76 -15.63 12.15
C THR A 31 -1.10 -16.50 11.08
N PHE A 32 0.23 -16.53 11.07
CA PHE A 32 1.04 -17.39 10.22
C PHE A 32 1.90 -18.33 11.10
N GLY A 33 2.10 -19.57 10.64
CA GLY A 33 2.79 -20.62 11.40
C GLY A 33 1.87 -21.32 12.43
N TYR A 34 1.93 -22.65 12.65
CA TYR A 34 3.06 -23.53 12.43
C TYR A 34 2.73 -25.04 12.21
N LYS A 35 3.46 -25.72 11.31
CA LYS A 35 3.63 -27.19 11.24
C LYS A 35 5.13 -27.55 11.03
N GLY A 36 5.94 -27.72 12.09
CA GLY A 36 7.19 -28.54 12.05
C GLY A 36 8.57 -27.97 12.48
N GLY A 37 8.82 -27.74 13.77
CA GLY A 37 10.04 -27.22 14.47
C GLY A 37 10.67 -25.82 14.19
N GLY A 38 10.08 -24.66 14.53
CA GLY A 38 10.56 -23.32 14.14
C GLY A 38 10.17 -22.23 15.14
N PRO A 39 10.61 -20.98 14.96
CA PRO A 39 10.26 -19.87 15.85
C PRO A 39 8.73 -19.69 15.91
N GLY A 40 8.20 -19.20 17.04
CA GLY A 40 6.78 -19.29 17.41
C GLY A 40 5.79 -18.62 16.46
N PRO A 41 4.50 -18.53 16.84
CA PRO A 41 3.48 -18.00 15.94
C PRO A 41 3.83 -16.60 15.45
N ILE A 42 3.56 -16.32 14.18
CA ILE A 42 3.61 -14.97 13.64
C ILE A 42 2.21 -14.40 13.70
N ASN A 43 2.02 -13.26 14.34
CA ASN A 43 0.72 -12.60 14.40
C ASN A 43 0.81 -11.20 13.80
N TYR A 44 -0.22 -10.81 13.04
CA TYR A 44 -0.42 -9.43 12.65
C TYR A 44 -1.02 -8.64 13.81
N TRP A 45 -0.30 -7.61 14.24
CA TRP A 45 -0.71 -6.71 15.31
C TRP A 45 -1.12 -5.36 14.73
N LEU A 46 -2.35 -4.98 15.04
CA LEU A 46 -2.84 -3.63 14.80
C LEU A 46 -2.56 -2.74 15.99
N ILE A 47 -1.99 -1.56 15.71
CA ILE A 47 -1.88 -0.47 16.68
C ILE A 47 -2.76 0.68 16.22
N GLN A 48 -3.82 0.94 16.97
CA GLN A 48 -4.81 1.98 16.67
C GLN A 48 -5.29 2.60 17.98
N ASN A 49 -5.41 3.94 18.02
CA ASN A 49 -5.95 4.69 19.17
C ASN A 49 -5.28 4.33 20.51
N GLY A 50 -3.96 4.13 20.52
CA GLY A 50 -3.28 3.76 21.77
C GLY A 50 -3.36 2.27 22.14
N VAL A 51 -3.94 1.42 21.30
CA VAL A 51 -4.21 0.01 21.64
C VAL A 51 -3.61 -0.95 20.61
N ALA A 52 -2.85 -1.93 21.11
CA ALA A 52 -2.34 -3.07 20.36
C ALA A 52 -3.29 -4.28 20.42
N SER A 53 -3.59 -4.92 19.28
CA SER A 53 -4.48 -6.09 19.18
C SER A 53 -4.08 -7.08 18.07
N ARG A 54 -4.29 -8.40 18.32
CA ARG A 54 -4.02 -9.53 17.41
C ARG A 54 -5.17 -9.88 16.44
N SER A 55 -6.36 -9.29 16.60
CA SER A 55 -7.57 -9.73 15.85
C SER A 55 -8.12 -8.63 14.93
N PRO A 56 -7.45 -8.36 13.80
CA PRO A 56 -7.86 -7.33 12.86
C PRO A 56 -9.22 -7.66 12.19
N ILE A 57 -9.48 -8.94 11.90
CA ILE A 57 -10.61 -9.35 11.07
C ILE A 57 -11.98 -8.95 11.64
N VAL A 58 -12.16 -9.08 12.96
CA VAL A 58 -13.41 -8.69 13.64
C VAL A 58 -13.66 -7.19 13.50
N LYS A 59 -12.60 -6.38 13.63
CA LYS A 59 -12.68 -4.93 13.43
C LYS A 59 -12.98 -4.60 11.97
N THR A 60 -12.31 -5.26 11.03
CA THR A 60 -12.48 -5.06 9.58
C THR A 60 -13.93 -5.30 9.15
N LEU A 61 -14.53 -6.39 9.63
CA LEU A 61 -15.93 -6.74 9.40
C LEU A 61 -16.88 -5.70 10.00
N ALA A 62 -16.59 -5.20 11.21
CA ALA A 62 -17.40 -4.19 11.88
C ALA A 62 -17.39 -2.83 11.17
N VAL A 63 -16.23 -2.40 10.64
CA VAL A 63 -16.11 -1.10 9.93
C VAL A 63 -16.32 -1.18 8.42
N GLY A 64 -16.54 -2.38 7.88
CA GLY A 64 -16.74 -2.61 6.45
C GLY A 64 -15.55 -2.16 5.59
N GLN A 65 -14.31 -2.33 6.07
CA GLN A 65 -13.09 -2.05 5.32
C GLN A 65 -12.52 -3.33 4.71
N ASP A 66 -11.68 -3.21 3.69
CA ASP A 66 -11.06 -4.38 3.01
C ASP A 66 -9.71 -4.76 3.63
N TYR A 67 -9.13 -3.88 4.45
CA TYR A 67 -7.91 -4.13 5.21
C TYR A 67 -7.88 -3.18 6.40
N LEU A 68 -7.08 -3.52 7.41
CA LEU A 68 -6.71 -2.60 8.47
C LEU A 68 -5.21 -2.40 8.47
N ALA A 69 -4.79 -1.14 8.62
CA ALA A 69 -3.42 -0.76 8.88
C ALA A 69 -3.25 -0.44 10.37
N SER A 70 -2.04 -0.61 10.90
CA SER A 70 -1.58 0.16 12.06
C SER A 70 -1.50 1.61 11.58
N ASN A 71 -2.58 2.35 11.82
CA ASN A 71 -2.95 3.42 10.90
C ASN A 71 -1.97 4.61 10.97
N HIS A 72 -1.97 5.37 9.89
CA HIS A 72 -1.07 6.50 9.71
C HIS A 72 -1.52 7.79 10.40
N LEU A 73 -2.81 8.10 10.31
CA LEU A 73 -3.36 9.35 10.82
C LEU A 73 -3.29 9.39 12.34
N LEU A 74 -3.54 8.28 13.02
CA LEU A 74 -3.48 8.23 14.48
C LEU A 74 -2.04 8.31 14.95
N TRP A 75 -1.05 7.61 14.37
CA TRP A 75 0.31 7.65 14.93
C TRP A 75 0.94 9.04 14.92
N ARG A 76 0.68 9.82 13.88
CA ARG A 76 1.05 11.25 13.85
C ARG A 76 0.33 12.05 14.94
N ASP A 77 -0.93 11.72 15.17
CA ASP A 77 -1.80 12.40 16.13
C ASP A 77 -1.70 11.79 17.56
N LEU A 78 -0.92 10.71 17.75
CA LEU A 78 -0.66 10.08 19.03
C LEU A 78 0.53 10.79 19.68
N ASP A 79 0.34 11.23 20.92
CA ASP A 79 1.46 11.74 21.70
C ASP A 79 2.50 10.63 22.01
N ARG A 80 3.72 11.05 22.34
CA ARG A 80 4.84 10.15 22.67
C ARG A 80 4.45 9.09 23.73
N PRO A 81 3.77 9.44 24.85
CA PRO A 81 3.33 8.46 25.84
C PRO A 81 2.40 7.39 25.26
N CYS A 82 1.47 7.77 24.38
CA CYS A 82 0.50 6.85 23.81
C CYS A 82 1.17 5.79 22.93
N VAL A 83 2.12 6.17 22.08
CA VAL A 83 2.82 5.19 21.24
C VAL A 83 3.76 4.30 22.06
N HIS A 84 4.46 4.86 23.05
CA HIS A 84 5.26 4.08 23.99
C HIS A 84 4.42 3.01 24.69
N LYS A 85 3.26 3.42 25.21
CA LYS A 85 2.29 2.52 25.82
C LYS A 85 1.81 1.44 24.84
N CYS A 86 1.55 1.77 23.57
CA CYS A 86 1.19 0.78 22.55
C CYS A 86 2.24 -0.31 22.39
N LEU A 87 3.51 0.10 22.27
CA LEU A 87 4.62 -0.83 22.09
C LEU A 87 4.83 -1.66 23.35
N GLN A 88 4.76 -1.06 24.54
CA GLN A 88 4.80 -1.79 25.81
C GLN A 88 3.65 -2.80 25.93
N ASP A 89 2.43 -2.39 25.58
CA ASP A 89 1.24 -3.26 25.57
C ASP A 89 1.43 -4.42 24.61
N LEU A 90 1.93 -4.15 23.40
CA LEU A 90 2.26 -5.18 22.41
C LEU A 90 3.30 -6.15 23.00
N ILE A 91 4.44 -5.65 23.47
CA ILE A 91 5.54 -6.46 24.01
C ILE A 91 5.06 -7.30 25.20
N THR A 92 4.24 -6.72 26.10
CA THR A 92 3.74 -7.42 27.29
C THR A 92 2.77 -8.53 26.92
N LYS A 93 1.91 -8.29 25.92
CA LYS A 93 0.93 -9.27 25.47
C LYS A 93 1.52 -10.34 24.55
N MET A 94 2.69 -10.08 23.95
CA MET A 94 3.37 -11.06 23.12
C MET A 94 3.80 -12.31 23.90
N GLU A 95 3.68 -13.47 23.27
CA GLU A 95 4.25 -14.72 23.77
C GLU A 95 5.78 -14.69 23.58
N SER A 96 6.53 -15.41 24.43
CA SER A 96 8.00 -15.32 24.44
C SER A 96 8.66 -15.63 23.10
N ASN A 97 8.08 -16.53 22.30
CA ASN A 97 8.59 -16.95 20.99
C ASN A 97 7.81 -16.35 19.80
N GLU A 98 6.91 -15.41 20.03
CA GLU A 98 6.08 -14.82 18.99
C GLU A 98 6.83 -13.83 18.11
N VAL A 99 6.42 -13.77 16.84
CA VAL A 99 6.74 -12.66 15.95
C VAL A 99 5.52 -11.79 15.72
N ALA A 100 5.61 -10.53 16.12
CA ALA A 100 4.60 -9.53 15.84
C ALA A 100 4.92 -8.83 14.52
N ILE A 101 4.02 -8.86 13.55
CA ILE A 101 4.08 -8.00 12.37
C ILE A 101 3.25 -6.75 12.66
N VAL A 102 3.84 -5.56 12.50
CA VAL A 102 3.16 -4.26 12.57
C VAL A 102 3.38 -3.56 11.23
N SER A 103 2.32 -3.11 10.57
CA SER A 103 2.39 -2.54 9.20
C SER A 103 1.56 -1.27 9.09
N GLY A 104 2.18 -0.19 8.58
CA GLY A 104 1.53 1.13 8.42
C GLY A 104 2.01 1.90 7.18
N GLU A 105 1.08 2.51 6.42
CA GLU A 105 1.35 3.11 5.10
C GLU A 105 2.06 4.47 5.13
N SER A 106 2.00 5.20 6.26
CA SER A 106 2.64 6.53 6.37
C SER A 106 3.89 6.52 7.22
N PHE A 107 4.39 5.36 7.62
CA PHE A 107 5.54 5.36 8.48
C PHE A 107 6.69 6.10 7.79
N GLY A 108 6.85 6.11 6.46
CA GLY A 108 7.83 7.02 5.81
C GLY A 108 7.78 8.50 6.26
N TYR A 109 6.59 9.07 6.48
CA TYR A 109 6.41 10.46 6.96
C TYR A 109 6.39 10.57 8.49
N ALA A 110 5.52 9.77 9.12
CA ALA A 110 5.31 9.83 10.56
C ALA A 110 6.53 9.31 11.31
N PHE A 111 7.38 8.48 10.69
CA PHE A 111 8.51 7.86 11.37
C PHE A 111 9.61 8.87 11.66
N LEU A 112 9.84 9.87 10.80
CA LEU A 112 10.73 10.99 11.11
C LEU A 112 10.24 11.76 12.35
N GLU A 113 8.95 12.12 12.35
CA GLU A 113 8.31 12.78 13.49
C GLU A 113 8.29 11.87 14.73
N ILE A 114 8.08 10.57 14.57
CA ILE A 114 8.19 9.54 15.62
C ILE A 114 9.63 9.52 16.13
N VAL A 115 10.69 9.46 15.32
CA VAL A 115 12.07 9.39 15.84
C VAL A 115 12.48 10.66 16.57
N GLU A 116 12.18 11.81 15.97
CA GLU A 116 12.38 13.13 16.60
C GLU A 116 11.56 13.25 17.89
N ASN A 117 10.37 12.66 17.92
CA ASN A 117 9.54 12.60 19.10
C ASN A 117 9.93 11.48 20.09
N PHE A 118 10.58 10.43 19.65
CA PHE A 118 10.87 9.26 20.48
C PHE A 118 12.19 9.39 21.21
N GLY A 119 12.99 10.41 20.88
CA GLY A 119 14.21 10.74 21.60
C GLY A 119 15.08 9.51 21.83
N VAL A 120 15.77 9.06 20.79
CA VAL A 120 16.91 8.11 20.82
C VAL A 120 16.85 7.15 22.02
N LYS A 121 16.20 6.01 21.77
CA LYS A 121 16.05 4.82 22.63
C LYS A 121 14.76 4.74 23.45
N CYS A 122 13.70 4.17 22.87
CA CYS A 122 12.69 3.51 23.71
C CYS A 122 13.41 2.46 24.57
N ASP A 123 13.34 2.57 25.90
CA ASP A 123 13.91 1.53 26.78
C ASP A 123 13.32 0.15 26.51
N CYS A 124 12.09 0.12 25.96
CA CYS A 124 11.44 -1.08 25.46
C CYS A 124 12.22 -1.78 24.33
N ALA A 125 12.86 -1.01 23.44
CA ALA A 125 13.66 -1.51 22.32
C ALA A 125 15.07 -1.95 22.75
N LYS A 126 15.53 -1.58 23.95
CA LYS A 126 16.82 -2.02 24.49
C LYS A 126 16.77 -3.35 25.24
N SER A 127 15.58 -3.96 25.35
CA SER A 127 15.46 -5.26 26.02
C SER A 127 16.25 -6.29 25.25
N LYS A 128 17.16 -7.01 25.92
CA LYS A 128 17.91 -8.14 25.30
C LYS A 128 17.00 -9.27 24.83
N ASP A 129 15.74 -9.27 25.27
CA ASP A 129 14.73 -10.27 24.96
C ASP A 129 13.79 -9.82 23.81
N LEU A 130 14.06 -8.67 23.18
CA LEU A 130 13.29 -8.15 22.06
C LEU A 130 14.20 -7.85 20.87
N GLU A 131 13.84 -8.38 19.71
CA GLU A 131 14.46 -8.06 18.43
C GLU A 131 13.49 -7.25 17.58
N ILE A 132 13.88 -6.08 17.11
CA ILE A 132 13.10 -5.23 16.21
C ILE A 132 13.76 -5.23 14.84
N THR A 133 13.04 -5.74 13.84
CA THR A 133 13.43 -5.63 12.44
C THR A 133 12.50 -4.68 11.70
N VAL A 134 13.08 -3.68 11.06
CA VAL A 134 12.35 -2.78 10.16
C VAL A 134 12.46 -3.30 8.74
N VAL A 135 11.32 -3.36 8.03
CA VAL A 135 11.26 -3.75 6.63
C VAL A 135 10.68 -2.60 5.82
N MET A 136 11.39 -2.19 4.77
CA MET A 136 11.00 -1.15 3.83
C MET A 136 10.96 -1.73 2.42
N PHE A 137 9.89 -1.43 1.70
CA PHE A 137 9.78 -1.73 0.27
C PHE A 137 9.84 -0.44 -0.52
N ILE A 138 10.81 -0.34 -1.42
CA ILE A 138 11.09 0.85 -2.23
C ILE A 138 10.92 0.52 -3.71
N ARG A 139 10.66 1.53 -4.53
CA ARG A 139 10.49 1.41 -5.98
C ARG A 139 11.44 2.34 -6.70
N ASP A 140 11.65 2.04 -7.98
CA ASP A 140 12.20 3.00 -8.94
C ASP A 140 11.54 4.36 -8.80
N ILE A 141 12.35 5.40 -8.61
CA ILE A 141 11.85 6.72 -8.25
C ILE A 141 11.06 7.38 -9.39
N PHE A 142 11.41 7.06 -10.63
CA PHE A 142 10.75 7.61 -11.82
C PHE A 142 9.37 6.98 -12.00
N SER A 143 9.29 5.65 -11.96
CA SER A 143 8.02 4.93 -11.98
C SER A 143 7.16 5.24 -10.77
N LEU A 144 7.76 5.47 -9.59
CA LEU A 144 7.05 5.88 -8.39
C LEU A 144 6.41 7.26 -8.58
N THR A 145 7.20 8.24 -9.03
CA THR A 145 6.75 9.62 -9.28
C THR A 145 5.61 9.64 -10.29
N GLU A 146 5.75 8.94 -11.39
CA GLU A 146 4.72 8.87 -12.42
C GLU A 146 3.45 8.17 -11.93
N SER A 147 3.58 7.04 -11.23
CA SER A 147 2.44 6.34 -10.64
C SER A 147 1.71 7.21 -9.62
N ALA A 148 2.44 7.97 -8.81
CA ALA A 148 1.88 8.89 -7.83
C ALA A 148 1.17 10.07 -8.49
N TYR A 149 1.72 10.59 -9.59
CA TYR A 149 1.04 11.63 -10.37
C TYR A 149 -0.28 11.14 -10.94
N PHE A 150 -0.33 9.96 -11.58
CA PHE A 150 -1.59 9.41 -12.08
C PHE A 150 -2.63 9.19 -10.97
N GLN A 151 -2.19 8.82 -9.77
CA GLN A 151 -3.08 8.59 -8.63
C GLN A 151 -3.57 9.90 -8.00
N TRP A 152 -2.69 10.89 -7.84
CA TRP A 152 -2.89 12.03 -6.95
C TRP A 152 -2.76 13.37 -7.66
N GLY A 153 -1.75 13.51 -8.51
CA GLY A 153 -1.36 14.79 -9.10
C GLY A 153 -2.20 15.20 -10.32
N LEU A 154 -2.54 14.25 -11.19
CA LEU A 154 -3.25 14.49 -12.46
C LEU A 154 -4.59 15.22 -12.28
N TRP A 155 -5.19 15.10 -11.10
CA TRP A 155 -6.51 15.64 -10.78
C TRP A 155 -6.48 17.10 -10.32
N SER A 156 -5.36 17.54 -9.75
CA SER A 156 -5.19 18.88 -9.19
C SER A 156 -4.22 19.73 -10.03
N THR A 157 -3.33 19.08 -10.77
CA THR A 157 -2.24 19.73 -11.49
C THR A 157 -2.17 19.23 -12.93
N PRO A 158 -2.22 20.13 -13.92
CA PRO A 158 -2.44 19.74 -15.32
C PRO A 158 -1.28 19.00 -15.97
N THR A 159 -0.07 19.08 -15.42
CA THR A 159 1.11 18.37 -15.92
C THR A 159 1.95 17.80 -14.78
N LEU A 160 2.67 16.72 -15.06
CA LEU A 160 3.63 16.09 -14.15
C LEU A 160 4.73 17.08 -13.75
N GLU A 161 5.26 17.87 -14.69
CA GLU A 161 6.26 18.91 -14.41
C GLU A 161 5.79 19.87 -13.31
N LYS A 162 4.61 20.48 -13.50
CA LYS A 162 4.04 21.42 -12.52
C LYS A 162 3.77 20.74 -11.18
N TRP A 163 3.43 19.45 -11.20
CA TRP A 163 3.18 18.70 -9.97
C TRP A 163 4.47 18.46 -9.20
N VAL A 164 5.54 18.08 -9.89
CA VAL A 164 6.89 17.90 -9.30
C VAL A 164 7.43 19.23 -8.77
N GLU A 165 7.39 20.29 -9.58
CA GLU A 165 7.80 21.65 -9.20
C GLU A 165 6.98 22.18 -8.00
N GLY A 166 5.67 21.97 -8.03
CA GLY A 166 4.73 22.37 -6.98
C GLY A 166 4.81 21.57 -5.68
N GLY A 167 5.76 20.65 -5.56
CA GLY A 167 6.00 19.91 -4.32
C GLY A 167 5.30 18.56 -4.22
N GLY A 168 4.82 18.00 -5.33
CA GLY A 168 4.26 16.63 -5.40
C GLY A 168 5.24 15.56 -4.90
N LEU A 169 6.54 15.81 -5.04
CA LEU A 169 7.61 15.07 -4.35
C LEU A 169 7.71 15.52 -2.89
N THR A 170 6.76 15.04 -2.10
CA THR A 170 6.73 15.27 -0.64
C THR A 170 7.78 14.42 0.07
N ILE A 171 7.98 14.68 1.36
CA ILE A 171 8.84 13.90 2.27
C ILE A 171 8.59 12.38 2.23
N SER A 172 7.42 11.93 1.81
CA SER A 172 7.11 10.51 1.65
C SER A 172 7.94 9.82 0.55
N PHE A 173 8.56 10.58 -0.35
CA PHE A 173 9.50 10.08 -1.37
C PHE A 173 10.96 9.98 -0.87
N PHE A 174 11.22 10.39 0.38
CA PHE A 174 12.56 10.46 0.96
C PHE A 174 12.87 9.15 1.71
N HIS A 175 13.11 8.08 0.95
CA HIS A 175 13.36 6.74 1.50
C HIS A 175 14.63 6.69 2.34
N GLY A 176 15.67 7.46 1.99
CA GLY A 176 16.90 7.54 2.78
C GLY A 176 16.67 8.13 4.17
N ALA A 177 15.88 9.19 4.27
CA ALA A 177 15.48 9.78 5.54
C ALA A 177 14.70 8.78 6.41
N ALA A 178 13.74 8.05 5.83
CA ALA A 178 13.00 7.02 6.53
C ALA A 178 13.90 5.86 7.04
N ALA A 179 14.87 5.43 6.22
CA ALA A 179 15.86 4.42 6.59
C ALA A 179 16.78 4.90 7.73
N GLN A 180 17.25 6.14 7.66
CA GLN A 180 18.05 6.76 8.73
C GLN A 180 17.27 6.83 10.03
N SER A 181 16.01 7.23 9.98
CA SER A 181 15.15 7.23 11.15
C SER A 181 15.00 5.83 11.72
N ALA A 182 14.74 4.81 10.89
CA ALA A 182 14.63 3.41 11.34
C ALA A 182 15.87 2.98 12.12
N PHE A 183 17.05 3.30 11.59
CA PHE A 183 18.32 3.05 12.26
C PHE A 183 18.44 3.82 13.60
N GLN A 184 18.04 5.09 13.63
CA GLN A 184 18.07 5.93 14.85
C GLN A 184 17.10 5.47 15.95
N LEU A 185 16.01 4.75 15.63
CA LEU A 185 15.18 4.08 16.64
C LEU A 185 15.92 2.95 17.37
N GLY A 186 17.04 2.48 16.80
CA GLY A 186 17.77 1.33 17.31
C GLY A 186 17.12 0.02 16.95
N CYS A 187 16.58 -0.12 15.74
CA CYS A 187 16.24 -1.44 15.22
C CYS A 187 17.50 -2.31 15.14
N ASP A 188 17.36 -3.60 15.47
CA ASP A 188 18.45 -4.57 15.36
C ASP A 188 18.80 -4.85 13.90
N ASN A 189 17.77 -4.86 13.04
CA ASN A 189 17.92 -5.09 11.61
C ASN A 189 17.10 -4.06 10.82
N LEU A 190 17.68 -3.55 9.74
CA LEU A 190 16.98 -2.77 8.72
C LEU A 190 17.09 -3.53 7.40
N VAL A 191 15.94 -3.89 6.84
CA VAL A 191 15.83 -4.63 5.58
C VAL A 191 15.15 -3.76 4.56
N ILE A 192 15.86 -3.43 3.49
CA ILE A 192 15.35 -2.62 2.39
C ILE A 192 15.26 -3.50 1.14
N HIS A 193 14.06 -3.67 0.62
CA HIS A 193 13.79 -4.43 -0.59
C HIS A 193 13.35 -3.52 -1.72
N HIS A 194 14.04 -3.61 -2.85
CA HIS A 194 13.57 -3.02 -4.11
C HIS A 194 12.43 -3.87 -4.67
N LEU A 195 11.37 -3.21 -5.08
CA LEU A 195 10.23 -3.80 -5.75
C LEU A 195 10.43 -3.70 -7.25
N GLU A 196 10.87 -4.80 -7.85
CA GLU A 196 10.76 -4.99 -9.29
C GLU A 196 9.28 -4.99 -9.71
N GLN A 197 9.01 -4.72 -10.99
CA GLN A 197 7.64 -4.77 -11.50
C GLN A 197 7.05 -6.17 -11.28
N GLY A 198 6.01 -6.30 -10.44
CA GLY A 198 5.44 -7.62 -10.15
C GLY A 198 4.60 -7.70 -8.87
N SER A 199 4.49 -8.91 -8.33
CA SER A 199 3.82 -9.22 -7.07
C SER A 199 4.53 -8.55 -5.91
N LEU A 200 3.80 -7.75 -5.13
CA LEU A 200 4.30 -7.08 -3.93
C LEU A 200 4.45 -8.01 -2.73
N LEU A 201 3.74 -9.13 -2.79
CA LEU A 201 3.69 -10.09 -1.70
C LEU A 201 4.90 -11.02 -1.71
N ASP A 202 5.50 -11.27 -2.89
CA ASP A 202 6.62 -12.21 -3.01
C ASP A 202 7.86 -11.71 -2.25
N PRO A 203 8.26 -10.42 -2.35
CA PRO A 203 9.36 -9.89 -1.54
C PRO A 203 9.05 -9.95 -0.04
N PHE A 204 7.82 -9.63 0.36
CA PHE A 204 7.39 -9.71 1.76
C PHE A 204 7.46 -11.15 2.30
N TYR A 205 7.02 -12.13 1.53
CA TYR A 205 7.14 -13.55 1.89
C TYR A 205 8.58 -14.04 1.87
N THR A 206 9.39 -13.55 0.94
CA THR A 206 10.82 -13.86 0.88
C THR A 206 11.52 -13.42 2.16
N VAL A 207 11.17 -12.25 2.71
CA VAL A 207 11.69 -11.80 4.02
C VAL A 207 11.31 -12.81 5.12
N LEU A 208 10.04 -13.19 5.20
CA LEU A 208 9.56 -14.15 6.19
C LEU A 208 10.19 -15.56 6.01
N GLN A 209 10.42 -16.00 4.77
CA GLN A 209 11.08 -17.26 4.43
C GLN A 209 12.57 -17.25 4.81
N ARG A 210 13.31 -16.17 4.49
CA ARG A 210 14.73 -16.02 4.83
C ARG A 210 14.96 -16.10 6.33
N TRP A 211 13.98 -15.69 7.13
CA TRP A 211 14.04 -15.80 8.59
C TRP A 211 13.54 -17.15 9.13
N GLY A 212 13.24 -18.12 8.27
CA GLY A 212 12.85 -19.48 8.64
C GLY A 212 11.41 -19.61 9.14
N TYR A 213 10.58 -18.59 8.97
CA TYR A 213 9.19 -18.61 9.44
C TYR A 213 8.23 -19.29 8.46
N LEU A 214 8.60 -19.35 7.18
CA LEU A 214 7.82 -19.99 6.12
C LEU A 214 8.69 -21.04 5.43
N LYS A 215 8.27 -22.31 5.47
CA LYS A 215 9.02 -23.45 4.88
C LYS A 215 8.71 -23.67 3.39
N ASN A 216 7.50 -23.35 2.96
CA ASN A 216 7.07 -23.49 1.57
C ASN A 216 6.62 -22.12 1.06
N HIS A 217 6.71 -21.89 -0.25
CA HIS A 217 5.90 -20.85 -0.86
C HIS A 217 4.46 -21.14 -0.50
N PHE A 218 3.87 -20.25 0.30
CA PHE A 218 2.45 -20.31 0.54
C PHE A 218 1.79 -20.13 -0.82
N GLU A 219 1.05 -21.13 -1.29
CA GLU A 219 0.05 -20.98 -2.35
C GLU A 219 -1.10 -20.13 -1.79
N MET A 220 -0.80 -18.93 -1.32
CA MET A 220 -1.86 -17.99 -1.09
C MET A 220 -2.37 -17.55 -2.44
N MET A 221 -3.70 -17.52 -2.51
CA MET A 221 -4.47 -17.16 -3.68
C MET A 221 -3.77 -16.10 -4.50
N ASN A 222 -3.83 -16.26 -5.83
CA ASN A 222 -3.53 -15.27 -6.85
C ASN A 222 -4.35 -13.97 -6.68
N LEU A 223 -4.36 -13.39 -5.49
CA LEU A 223 -4.67 -12.00 -5.23
C LEU A 223 -3.46 -11.27 -5.82
N LEU A 224 -3.46 -11.18 -7.15
CA LEU A 224 -2.57 -10.37 -7.94
C LEU A 224 -2.76 -8.93 -7.47
N THR A 225 -2.07 -8.57 -6.41
CA THR A 225 -1.92 -7.21 -5.97
C THR A 225 -0.78 -6.62 -6.78
N SER A 226 -1.00 -6.50 -8.10
CA SER A 226 -0.05 -5.81 -8.95
C SER A 226 -0.10 -4.33 -8.59
N ASN A 227 1.06 -3.78 -8.25
CA ASN A 227 1.26 -2.35 -8.06
C ASN A 227 1.34 -1.62 -9.42
N SER A 228 0.47 -2.05 -10.35
CA SER A 228 0.42 -1.58 -11.71
C SER A 228 -0.08 -0.15 -11.74
N ARG A 229 0.47 0.63 -12.66
CA ARG A 229 -0.07 1.95 -13.01
C ARG A 229 -1.57 1.79 -13.29
N ALA A 230 -2.37 2.80 -12.94
CA ALA A 230 -3.76 2.85 -13.36
C ALA A 230 -3.84 2.67 -14.88
N SER A 231 -4.83 1.90 -15.36
CA SER A 231 -4.97 1.71 -16.79
C SER A 231 -5.34 3.04 -17.46
N LEU A 232 -4.95 3.19 -18.72
CA LEU A 232 -5.30 4.38 -19.50
C LEU A 232 -6.81 4.61 -19.54
N ASP A 233 -7.59 3.54 -19.68
CA ASP A 233 -9.05 3.63 -19.72
C ASP A 233 -9.66 4.01 -18.35
N ASP A 234 -9.08 3.59 -17.22
CA ASP A 234 -9.51 4.07 -15.89
C ASP A 234 -9.30 5.57 -15.75
N ILE A 235 -8.12 6.03 -16.15
CA ILE A 235 -7.75 7.45 -16.08
C ILE A 235 -8.74 8.27 -16.91
N ARG A 236 -8.99 7.85 -18.16
CA ARG A 236 -9.96 8.51 -19.05
C ARG A 236 -11.37 8.51 -18.47
N LEU A 237 -11.81 7.39 -17.89
CA LEU A 237 -13.14 7.26 -17.28
C LEU A 237 -13.31 8.24 -16.11
N GLN A 238 -12.32 8.30 -15.21
CA GLN A 238 -12.33 9.18 -14.04
C GLN A 238 -12.14 10.66 -14.41
N GLN A 239 -11.38 10.98 -15.46
CA GLN A 239 -11.25 12.33 -15.97
C GLN A 239 -12.61 12.88 -16.42
N ARG A 240 -13.38 12.09 -17.17
CA ARG A 240 -14.70 12.47 -17.71
C ARG A 240 -15.80 12.46 -16.65
N ASN A 241 -15.64 11.67 -15.60
CA ASN A 241 -16.64 11.51 -14.55
C ASN A 241 -16.03 11.89 -13.20
N VAL A 242 -15.91 13.20 -12.96
CA VAL A 242 -15.31 13.74 -11.73
C VAL A 242 -15.99 13.19 -10.46
N GLY A 243 -17.29 12.90 -10.52
CA GLY A 243 -18.03 12.29 -9.41
C GLY A 243 -17.67 10.83 -9.08
N LEU A 244 -16.91 10.15 -9.94
CA LEU A 244 -16.32 8.83 -9.67
C LEU A 244 -14.93 8.92 -9.03
N ARG A 245 -14.39 10.14 -8.87
CA ARG A 245 -13.09 10.37 -8.23
C ARG A 245 -13.28 10.27 -6.72
N GLU A 246 -13.14 9.08 -6.17
CA GLU A 246 -12.72 8.94 -4.78
C GLU A 246 -11.19 8.98 -4.79
N ILE A 247 -10.60 9.97 -4.10
CA ILE A 247 -9.15 10.05 -3.93
C ILE A 247 -8.76 8.77 -3.20
N HIS A 248 -8.16 7.83 -3.93
CA HIS A 248 -7.72 6.54 -3.41
C HIS A 248 -8.91 5.66 -2.93
N ASP A 249 -9.55 4.94 -3.85
CA ASP A 249 -10.37 3.75 -3.54
C ASP A 249 -9.62 2.47 -3.92
N PRO A 250 -8.80 1.92 -3.00
CA PRO A 250 -8.05 0.69 -3.24
C PRO A 250 -8.94 -0.47 -3.64
N ARG A 251 -10.20 -0.52 -3.19
CA ARG A 251 -11.08 -1.67 -3.44
C ARG A 251 -11.44 -1.75 -4.92
N THR A 252 -11.80 -0.61 -5.48
CA THR A 252 -12.08 -0.48 -6.90
C THR A 252 -10.80 -0.73 -7.70
N GLU A 253 -9.67 -0.16 -7.31
CA GLU A 253 -8.38 -0.38 -7.99
C GLU A 253 -7.96 -1.85 -7.98
N PHE A 254 -8.02 -2.53 -6.83
CA PHE A 254 -7.69 -3.94 -6.71
C PHE A 254 -8.60 -4.83 -7.56
N PHE A 255 -9.91 -4.58 -7.52
CA PHE A 255 -10.85 -5.34 -8.32
C PHE A 255 -10.60 -5.17 -9.83
N LEU A 256 -10.37 -3.93 -10.28
CA LEU A 256 -10.09 -3.66 -11.69
C LEU A 256 -8.77 -4.29 -12.14
N ASN A 257 -7.73 -4.25 -11.30
CA ASN A 257 -6.46 -4.89 -11.58
C ASN A 257 -6.58 -6.42 -11.63
N GLN A 258 -7.37 -7.02 -10.74
CA GLN A 258 -7.68 -8.45 -10.78
C GLN A 258 -8.35 -8.81 -12.11
N LEU A 259 -9.41 -8.09 -12.51
CA LEU A 259 -10.09 -8.34 -13.78
C LEU A 259 -9.16 -8.22 -15.00
N ARG A 260 -8.22 -7.27 -15.00
CA ARG A 260 -7.20 -7.16 -16.06
C ARG A 260 -6.27 -8.37 -16.09
N SER A 261 -5.83 -8.82 -14.92
CA SER A 261 -4.94 -9.96 -14.80
C SER A 261 -5.56 -11.27 -15.29
N GLU A 262 -6.88 -11.39 -15.15
CA GLU A 262 -7.70 -12.50 -15.66
C GLU A 262 -8.01 -12.36 -17.16
N GLY A 263 -7.57 -11.28 -17.82
CA GLY A 263 -7.87 -10.99 -19.22
C GLY A 263 -9.30 -10.48 -19.48
N ASN A 264 -10.06 -10.21 -18.42
CA ASN A 264 -11.44 -9.74 -18.51
C ASN A 264 -11.55 -8.27 -18.91
N LEU A 265 -10.51 -7.46 -18.68
CA LEU A 265 -10.43 -6.06 -19.08
C LEU A 265 -9.16 -5.76 -19.89
N PRO A 266 -9.23 -4.87 -20.88
CA PRO A 266 -8.04 -4.26 -21.50
C PRO A 266 -7.08 -3.70 -20.45
N ASN A 267 -5.79 -3.90 -20.68
CA ASN A 267 -4.71 -3.39 -19.83
C ASN A 267 -3.81 -2.42 -20.61
N ALA A 268 -4.43 -1.41 -21.23
CA ALA A 268 -3.70 -0.34 -21.88
C ALA A 268 -2.90 0.44 -20.84
N LYS A 269 -1.58 0.49 -21.01
CA LYS A 269 -0.70 1.25 -20.11
C LYS A 269 -0.91 2.74 -20.33
N ALA A 270 -0.93 3.50 -19.24
CA ALA A 270 -0.87 4.95 -19.30
C ALA A 270 0.40 5.40 -20.06
N PRO A 271 0.34 6.53 -20.81
CA PRO A 271 1.51 7.05 -21.52
C PRO A 271 2.65 7.38 -20.56
N ASN A 272 3.89 7.30 -21.03
CA ASN A 272 5.03 7.81 -20.27
C ASN A 272 5.00 9.35 -20.27
N LEU A 273 5.03 9.96 -19.09
CA LEU A 273 5.02 11.41 -18.90
C LEU A 273 6.39 12.00 -18.57
N LEU A 274 7.42 11.16 -18.44
CA LEU A 274 8.77 11.60 -18.07
C LEU A 274 9.45 12.32 -19.24
N THR A 275 9.85 13.56 -18.98
CA THR A 275 10.74 14.38 -19.84
C THR A 275 12.12 14.46 -19.20
N GLU A 276 13.13 14.85 -19.98
CA GLU A 276 14.49 15.09 -19.47
C GLU A 276 14.51 16.14 -18.34
N SER A 277 13.65 17.16 -18.43
CA SER A 277 13.49 18.20 -17.39
C SER A 277 12.95 17.61 -16.08
N ILE A 278 11.90 16.79 -16.15
CA ILE A 278 11.32 16.11 -14.97
C ILE A 278 12.35 15.20 -14.32
N VAL A 279 13.04 14.39 -15.14
CA VAL A 279 14.09 13.48 -14.66
C VAL A 279 15.19 14.26 -13.95
N SER A 280 15.73 15.31 -14.57
CA SER A 280 16.75 16.17 -13.96
C SER A 280 16.29 16.77 -12.64
N THR A 281 15.04 17.22 -12.57
CA THR A 281 14.45 17.80 -11.36
C THR A 281 14.33 16.77 -10.23
N ILE A 282 13.88 15.55 -10.54
CA ILE A 282 13.82 14.43 -9.58
C ILE A 282 15.22 14.11 -9.05
N VAL A 283 16.21 13.95 -9.94
CA VAL A 283 17.59 13.63 -9.59
C VAL A 283 18.20 14.68 -8.67
N ILE A 284 18.07 15.96 -9.03
CA ILE A 284 18.61 17.07 -8.21
C ILE A 284 17.94 17.08 -6.84
N ARG A 285 16.60 17.00 -6.80
CA ARG A 285 15.83 17.14 -5.56
C ARG A 285 16.04 15.99 -4.58
N LEU A 286 16.25 14.78 -5.08
CA LEU A 286 16.40 13.57 -4.26
C LEU A 286 17.85 13.11 -4.11
N SER A 287 18.82 13.84 -4.68
CA SER A 287 20.26 13.53 -4.62
C SER A 287 20.76 13.19 -3.21
N LYS A 288 20.47 14.05 -2.23
CA LYS A 288 20.88 13.86 -0.82
C LYS A 288 20.20 12.67 -0.17
N ASP A 289 18.90 12.50 -0.40
CA ASP A 289 18.15 11.37 0.16
C ASP A 289 18.66 10.04 -0.41
N ARG A 290 18.99 10.05 -1.69
CA ARG A 290 19.57 8.93 -2.41
C ARG A 290 20.94 8.55 -1.84
N GLU A 291 21.84 9.51 -1.65
CA GLU A 291 23.15 9.27 -1.01
C GLU A 291 22.98 8.70 0.41
N LEU A 292 21.97 9.15 1.14
CA LEU A 292 21.65 8.61 2.45
C LEU A 292 21.14 7.16 2.36
N LEU A 293 20.22 6.87 1.43
CA LEU A 293 19.68 5.52 1.21
C LEU A 293 20.78 4.50 0.87
N GLN A 294 21.80 4.89 0.11
CA GLN A 294 22.96 4.04 -0.23
C GLN A 294 23.62 3.43 1.00
N THR A 295 23.69 4.18 2.09
CA THR A 295 24.37 3.75 3.31
C THR A 295 23.64 2.63 4.05
N PHE A 296 22.36 2.37 3.71
CA PHE A 296 21.51 1.36 4.35
C PHE A 296 21.18 0.16 3.45
N CYS A 297 21.46 0.26 2.15
CA CYS A 297 21.15 -0.78 1.18
C CYS A 297 22.31 -1.76 1.02
N SER A 298 21.98 -3.02 0.68
CA SER A 298 22.99 -4.02 0.30
C SER A 298 23.66 -3.66 -1.03
N GLU A 299 24.80 -4.26 -1.36
CA GLU A 299 25.48 -4.06 -2.64
C GLU A 299 24.55 -4.42 -3.82
N GLU A 300 23.85 -5.54 -3.76
CA GLU A 300 22.83 -5.96 -4.75
C GLU A 300 21.70 -4.92 -4.89
N THR A 301 21.14 -4.46 -3.76
CA THR A 301 20.10 -3.42 -3.77
C THR A 301 20.61 -2.10 -4.35
N ASN A 302 21.86 -1.75 -4.03
CA ASN A 302 22.53 -0.56 -4.57
C ASN A 302 22.73 -0.70 -6.08
N GLU A 303 23.23 -1.82 -6.59
CA GLU A 303 23.40 -2.02 -8.03
C GLU A 303 22.09 -1.80 -8.80
N ILE A 304 20.96 -2.30 -8.26
CA ILE A 304 19.63 -2.11 -8.86
C ILE A 304 19.20 -0.65 -8.80
N LEU A 305 19.21 -0.03 -7.61
CA LEU A 305 18.77 1.36 -7.41
C LEU A 305 19.64 2.38 -8.15
N PHE A 306 20.95 2.14 -8.26
CA PHE A 306 21.88 3.07 -8.89
C PHE A 306 21.99 2.88 -10.38
N ARG A 307 21.69 1.67 -10.89
CA ARG A 307 21.46 1.50 -12.31
C ARG A 307 20.38 2.47 -12.80
N GLU A 308 19.34 2.76 -12.02
CA GLU A 308 18.27 3.72 -12.38
C GLU A 308 18.80 5.15 -12.66
N PHE A 309 19.95 5.51 -12.10
CA PHE A 309 20.58 6.81 -12.30
C PHE A 309 21.78 6.77 -13.25
N SER A 310 22.12 5.59 -13.80
CA SER A 310 23.17 5.47 -14.80
C SER A 310 22.77 6.18 -16.09
N GLU A 311 23.75 6.75 -16.80
CA GLU A 311 23.51 7.33 -18.13
C GLU A 311 22.82 6.32 -19.05
N GLU A 312 23.20 5.05 -19.00
CA GLU A 312 22.56 3.98 -19.77
C GLU A 312 21.06 3.86 -19.47
N HIS A 313 20.68 3.82 -18.19
CA HIS A 313 19.26 3.76 -17.82
C HIS A 313 18.51 5.03 -18.20
N LEU A 314 19.10 6.20 -17.95
CA LEU A 314 18.51 7.48 -18.33
C LEU A 314 18.31 7.57 -19.85
N MET A 315 19.22 7.03 -20.64
CA MET A 315 19.08 6.92 -22.10
C MET A 315 18.06 5.86 -22.52
N SER A 316 17.82 4.84 -21.68
CA SER A 316 16.80 3.81 -21.90
C SER A 316 15.38 4.24 -21.51
N LEU A 317 15.25 5.31 -20.72
CA LEU A 317 13.95 5.92 -20.45
C LEU A 317 13.41 6.40 -21.79
N ASN A 318 12.33 5.78 -22.27
CA ASN A 318 11.59 6.24 -23.45
C ASN A 318 10.95 7.59 -23.14
N TYR A 319 11.74 8.68 -23.22
CA TYR A 319 11.27 10.03 -23.02
C TYR A 319 10.05 10.29 -23.89
N CYS A 320 9.10 11.04 -23.35
CA CYS A 320 8.01 11.51 -24.19
C CYS A 320 8.59 12.36 -25.32
N ASP A 321 8.28 11.99 -26.57
CA ASP A 321 8.67 12.76 -27.76
C ASP A 321 8.18 14.21 -27.57
N PRO A 322 9.07 15.22 -27.63
CA PRO A 322 8.68 16.63 -27.50
C PRO A 322 7.61 17.06 -28.51
N GLY A 323 7.52 16.37 -29.66
CA GLY A 323 6.51 16.61 -30.69
C GLY A 323 5.14 15.96 -30.42
N ASN A 324 5.03 15.07 -29.44
CA ASN A 324 3.79 14.38 -29.08
C ASN A 324 3.35 14.79 -27.68
N ASN A 325 2.20 15.43 -27.55
CA ASN A 325 1.67 15.82 -26.25
C ASN A 325 1.03 14.57 -25.60
N PRO A 326 1.66 13.94 -24.58
CA PRO A 326 1.16 12.67 -24.05
C PRO A 326 -0.20 12.86 -23.35
N TYR A 327 -0.55 14.09 -22.96
CA TYR A 327 -1.83 14.43 -22.38
C TYR A 327 -2.98 14.44 -23.40
N GLU A 328 -2.70 14.50 -24.71
CA GLU A 328 -3.74 14.35 -25.74
C GLU A 328 -4.33 12.95 -25.72
N THR A 329 -3.49 11.93 -25.55
CA THR A 329 -3.96 10.54 -25.39
C THR A 329 -4.85 10.39 -24.15
N LEU A 330 -4.65 11.19 -23.10
CA LEU A 330 -5.54 11.18 -21.93
C LEU A 330 -6.92 11.81 -22.22
N ARG A 331 -7.02 12.71 -23.21
CA ARG A 331 -8.29 13.37 -23.57
C ARG A 331 -9.22 12.50 -24.39
N GLU A 332 -8.71 11.45 -25.02
CA GLU A 332 -9.53 10.51 -25.79
C GLU A 332 -10.62 9.85 -24.92
N PRO A 333 -11.77 9.47 -25.49
CA PRO A 333 -12.75 8.69 -24.76
C PRO A 333 -12.17 7.31 -24.37
N PRO A 334 -12.60 6.74 -23.22
CA PRO A 334 -12.32 5.34 -22.93
C PRO A 334 -12.82 4.46 -24.07
N ASN A 335 -12.15 3.33 -24.31
CA ASN A 335 -12.57 2.38 -25.33
C ASN A 335 -14.03 1.91 -25.05
N ILE A 336 -14.89 1.86 -26.08
CA ILE A 336 -16.29 1.42 -25.91
C ILE A 336 -16.36 -0.03 -25.41
N ASP A 337 -15.54 -0.92 -25.96
CA ASP A 337 -15.46 -2.33 -25.52
C ASP A 337 -15.01 -2.42 -24.05
N TYR A 338 -14.16 -1.49 -23.61
CA TYR A 338 -13.76 -1.38 -22.20
C TYR A 338 -14.98 -1.05 -21.33
N LEU A 339 -15.76 -0.04 -21.70
CA LEU A 339 -16.93 0.40 -20.95
C LEU A 339 -18.02 -0.68 -20.89
N GLU A 340 -18.25 -1.38 -22.00
CA GLU A 340 -19.23 -2.49 -22.06
C GLU A 340 -18.80 -3.64 -21.14
N LYS A 341 -17.55 -4.11 -21.25
CA LYS A 341 -17.02 -5.17 -20.37
C LYS A 341 -17.05 -4.76 -18.90
N LEU A 342 -16.60 -3.55 -18.58
CA LEU A 342 -16.62 -3.02 -17.23
C LEU A 342 -18.04 -2.99 -16.65
N SER A 343 -19.03 -2.57 -17.45
CA SER A 343 -20.42 -2.52 -16.99
C SER A 343 -20.98 -3.91 -16.64
N VAL A 344 -20.72 -4.92 -17.48
CA VAL A 344 -21.15 -6.31 -17.25
C VAL A 344 -20.49 -6.89 -16.00
N LEU A 345 -19.19 -6.64 -15.82
CA LEU A 345 -18.42 -7.17 -14.69
C LEU A 345 -18.80 -6.49 -13.37
N LEU A 346 -19.04 -5.17 -13.38
CA LEU A 346 -19.55 -4.45 -12.20
C LEU A 346 -20.94 -4.98 -11.82
N ILE A 347 -21.84 -5.13 -12.79
CA ILE A 347 -23.17 -5.74 -12.55
C ILE A 347 -22.97 -7.11 -11.89
N LYS A 348 -22.18 -8.00 -12.49
CA LYS A 348 -21.91 -9.34 -11.95
C LYS A 348 -21.33 -9.31 -10.53
N LYS A 349 -20.31 -8.48 -10.28
CA LYS A 349 -19.72 -8.31 -8.94
C LYS A 349 -20.74 -7.84 -7.91
N PHE A 350 -21.56 -6.85 -8.26
CA PHE A 350 -22.62 -6.35 -7.37
C PHE A 350 -23.75 -7.36 -7.16
N TYR A 351 -23.93 -8.35 -8.03
CA TYR A 351 -24.83 -9.48 -7.82
C TYR A 351 -24.18 -10.62 -7.00
N ASP A 352 -22.88 -10.87 -7.17
CA ASP A 352 -22.15 -11.92 -6.46
C ASP A 352 -21.81 -11.51 -5.00
N GLU A 353 -21.48 -10.25 -4.74
CA GLU A 353 -21.28 -9.74 -3.37
C GLU A 353 -22.56 -9.79 -2.52
N ARG A 354 -23.75 -9.73 -3.15
CA ARG A 354 -25.04 -9.99 -2.49
C ARG A 354 -25.20 -11.46 -2.10
N SER A 355 -24.56 -12.37 -2.82
CA SER A 355 -24.59 -13.81 -2.58
C SER A 355 -23.53 -14.22 -1.54
N PHE A 356 -22.37 -13.57 -1.55
CA PHE A 356 -21.30 -13.80 -0.57
C PHE A 356 -21.65 -13.27 0.83
N ALA A 357 -22.40 -12.15 0.91
CA ALA A 357 -22.94 -11.64 2.18
C ALA A 357 -24.00 -12.55 2.82
N ALA A 358 -24.58 -13.48 2.04
CA ALA A 358 -25.53 -14.48 2.54
C ALA A 358 -24.86 -15.79 2.99
N ALA A 359 -23.56 -15.99 2.70
CA ALA A 359 -22.90 -17.29 2.84
C ALA A 359 -21.90 -17.41 4.01
N SER A 360 -21.62 -16.34 4.77
CA SER A 360 -20.68 -16.37 5.89
C SER A 360 -21.38 -16.42 7.25
N GLU A 361 -22.06 -17.54 7.53
CA GLU A 361 -22.56 -17.89 8.86
C GLU A 361 -21.46 -18.53 9.71
N MET A 362 -20.91 -17.81 10.70
CA MET A 362 -20.59 -18.40 12.00
C MET A 362 -20.34 -17.30 13.06
N HIS A 363 -21.16 -17.34 14.12
CA HIS A 363 -21.22 -16.51 15.35
C HIS A 363 -22.29 -15.41 15.35
N LEU A 364 -23.53 -15.86 15.58
CA LEU A 364 -24.81 -15.14 15.40
C LEU A 364 -25.13 -14.04 16.44
N GLY A 365 -24.43 -13.95 17.57
CA GLY A 365 -24.85 -13.08 18.68
C GLY A 365 -24.48 -11.61 18.50
N GLU A 366 -23.19 -11.35 18.31
CA GLU A 366 -22.62 -10.00 18.18
C GLU A 366 -22.76 -9.45 16.75
N LEU A 367 -22.89 -10.35 15.78
CA LEU A 367 -23.09 -10.01 14.37
C LEU A 367 -24.47 -9.40 14.11
N ASN A 368 -25.52 -9.82 14.80
CA ASN A 368 -26.88 -9.31 14.55
C ASN A 368 -27.04 -7.83 14.91
N GLN A 369 -26.33 -7.37 15.95
CA GLN A 369 -26.32 -5.96 16.32
C GLN A 369 -25.51 -5.12 15.32
N ALA A 370 -24.31 -5.59 14.95
CA ALA A 370 -23.49 -4.94 13.93
C ALA A 370 -24.14 -4.97 12.52
N VAL A 371 -24.91 -6.01 12.19
CA VAL A 371 -25.68 -6.14 10.95
C VAL A 371 -26.89 -5.21 10.93
N ALA A 372 -27.57 -4.99 12.07
CA ALA A 372 -28.66 -4.01 12.14
C ALA A 372 -28.16 -2.58 11.88
N GLU A 373 -27.06 -2.20 12.53
CA GLU A 373 -26.40 -0.91 12.33
C GLU A 373 -25.83 -0.76 10.91
N ARG A 374 -25.24 -1.84 10.37
CA ARG A 374 -24.78 -1.88 8.98
C ARG A 374 -25.93 -1.83 7.97
N ASN A 375 -27.05 -2.50 8.18
CA ASN A 375 -28.18 -2.50 7.25
C ASN A 375 -28.81 -1.11 7.12
N GLN A 376 -28.83 -0.34 8.21
CA GLN A 376 -29.20 1.06 8.18
C GLN A 376 -28.22 1.89 7.33
N ALA A 377 -26.91 1.71 7.54
CA ALA A 377 -25.89 2.39 6.73
C ALA A 377 -25.87 1.93 5.25
N VAL A 378 -26.24 0.67 4.98
CA VAL A 378 -26.38 0.10 3.64
C VAL A 378 -27.60 0.68 2.94
N ALA A 379 -28.74 0.86 3.61
CA ALA A 379 -29.91 1.51 3.03
C ALA A 379 -29.64 2.96 2.63
N GLU A 380 -28.87 3.70 3.46
CA GLU A 380 -28.41 5.05 3.13
C GLU A 380 -27.44 5.06 1.93
N LYS A 381 -26.49 4.10 1.88
CA LYS A 381 -25.58 3.94 0.74
C LYS A 381 -26.28 3.47 -0.53
N GLU A 382 -27.32 2.64 -0.42
CA GLU A 382 -28.16 2.14 -1.52
C GLU A 382 -28.96 3.29 -2.15
N MET A 383 -29.47 4.21 -1.33
CA MET A 383 -30.11 5.43 -1.83
C MET A 383 -29.10 6.31 -2.60
N ILE A 384 -27.88 6.47 -2.08
CA ILE A 384 -26.80 7.21 -2.75
C ILE A 384 -26.36 6.51 -4.05
N LEU A 385 -26.20 5.19 -4.02
CA LEU A 385 -25.76 4.39 -5.16
C LEU A 385 -26.81 4.34 -6.27
N ASN A 386 -28.10 4.17 -5.94
CA ASN A 386 -29.19 4.27 -6.91
C ASN A 386 -29.26 5.65 -7.55
N SER A 387 -28.95 6.71 -6.80
CA SER A 387 -28.81 8.06 -7.39
C SER A 387 -27.60 8.16 -8.34
N ARG A 388 -26.48 7.48 -8.04
CA ARG A 388 -25.26 7.45 -8.88
C ARG A 388 -25.46 6.60 -10.14
N ILE A 389 -26.10 5.44 -10.04
CA ILE A 389 -26.44 4.56 -11.16
C ILE A 389 -27.46 5.24 -12.09
N TRP A 390 -28.46 5.91 -11.54
CA TRP A 390 -29.42 6.69 -12.33
C TRP A 390 -28.73 7.87 -13.04
N LYS A 391 -27.79 8.55 -12.38
CA LYS A 391 -26.92 9.54 -13.04
C LYS A 391 -26.06 8.92 -14.15
N PHE A 392 -25.45 7.77 -13.91
CA PHE A 392 -24.58 7.12 -14.89
C PHE A 392 -25.36 6.63 -16.12
N THR A 393 -26.53 6.01 -15.92
CA THR A 393 -27.42 5.55 -17.01
C THR A 393 -28.09 6.68 -17.78
N SER A 394 -28.41 7.80 -17.12
CA SER A 394 -28.92 9.00 -17.80
C SER A 394 -27.83 9.74 -18.60
N ILE A 395 -26.58 9.73 -18.12
CA ILE A 395 -25.41 10.19 -18.90
C ILE A 395 -25.19 9.28 -20.11
N TRP A 396 -25.23 7.96 -19.93
CA TRP A 396 -25.06 6.97 -21.02
C TRP A 396 -26.13 7.13 -22.12
N ARG A 397 -27.39 7.41 -21.75
CA ARG A 397 -28.47 7.69 -22.71
C ARG A 397 -28.31 8.98 -23.52
N ARG A 398 -27.42 9.91 -23.12
CA ARG A 398 -27.10 11.14 -23.86
C ARG A 398 -25.94 10.96 -24.85
N PHE A 399 -25.22 9.84 -24.77
CA PHE A 399 -24.15 9.49 -25.70
C PHE A 399 -24.61 8.58 -26.85
N ARG A 400 -25.85 8.09 -26.80
CA ARG A 400 -26.61 7.66 -27.99
C ARG A 400 -27.39 8.85 -28.52
#